data_AF-A0A6L9EQ27-F1
#
_entry.id   AF-A0A6L9EQ27-F1
#
_cell.length_a   1.000
_cell.length_b   1.000
_cell.length_c   1.000
_cell.angle_alpha   90.00
_cell.angle_beta   90.00
_cell.angle_gamma   90.00
#
_symmetry.space_group_name_H-M   'P 1'
#
loop_
_entity.id
_entity.type
_entity.pdbx_description
1 polymer ?
#
loop_
_entity_poly.entity_id
_entity_poly.type
_entity_poly.pdbx_seq_one_letter_code
_entity_poly.pdbx_strand_id
1 'polypeptide(L)'
;MNNNINHIQAPDQIALANIYAFTDEESEVISNSNNKQRQKTNIKDVLVKDILREAHLFIDDRKEAHAIIPVGAHKEILAVRGEDFSSWIIKKVWDTYGKTISTMAVKDIVNSIEAHAKFGGIQYKLNLRVAGDDKSIYYDLVNRNWEIVEIDASGIE
;
A
#
# COMPACT_ATOMS: atom_id res chain seq x y z
N MET A 1 2.35 -21.75 32.27
CA MET A 1 3.26 -20.58 32.16
C MET A 1 2.60 -19.60 31.21
N ASN A 2 2.36 -18.40 31.72
CA ASN A 2 1.40 -17.42 31.21
C ASN A 2 1.86 -16.69 29.93
N ASN A 3 0.87 -16.49 29.06
CA ASN A 3 0.51 -15.29 28.30
C ASN A 3 1.62 -14.37 27.76
N ASN A 4 1.63 -14.20 26.44
CA ASN A 4 1.65 -12.85 25.87
C ASN A 4 0.95 -12.83 24.49
N ILE A 5 -0.39 -12.81 24.51
CA ILE A 5 -1.18 -12.49 23.32
C ILE A 5 -1.17 -10.97 23.24
N ASN A 6 -0.46 -10.44 22.25
CA ASN A 6 -0.25 -9.01 22.09
C ASN A 6 -1.56 -8.24 22.13
N HIS A 7 -1.52 -7.20 22.95
CA HIS A 7 -2.56 -6.22 23.21
C HIS A 7 -3.01 -5.55 21.89
N ILE A 8 -4.09 -6.04 21.29
CA ILE A 8 -4.80 -5.29 20.25
C ILE A 8 -5.48 -4.13 20.98
N GLN A 9 -4.95 -2.91 20.84
CA GLN A 9 -5.64 -1.72 21.31
C GLN A 9 -7.01 -1.67 20.64
N ALA A 10 -8.07 -1.47 21.42
CA ALA A 10 -9.41 -1.29 20.91
C ALA A 10 -9.41 -0.15 19.87
N PRO A 11 -10.09 -0.32 18.71
CA PRO A 11 -10.19 0.75 17.73
C PRO A 11 -10.84 1.98 18.39
N ASP A 12 -10.35 3.17 18.08
CA ASP A 12 -10.99 4.38 18.55
C ASP A 12 -12.46 4.44 18.07
N GLN A 13 -13.32 5.20 18.76
CA GLN A 13 -14.73 5.31 18.38
C GLN A 13 -14.94 5.89 16.97
N ILE A 14 -13.97 6.63 16.42
CA ILE A 14 -14.00 7.21 15.07
C ILE A 14 -13.76 6.10 14.03
N ALA A 15 -12.84 5.18 14.31
CA ALA A 15 -12.55 3.98 13.54
C ALA A 15 -13.77 3.05 13.51
N LEU A 16 -14.45 2.86 14.65
CA LEU A 16 -15.71 2.10 14.73
C LEU A 16 -16.85 2.72 13.92
N ALA A 17 -17.03 4.05 13.99
CA ALA A 17 -18.04 4.72 13.17
C ALA A 17 -17.73 4.62 11.65
N ASN A 18 -16.44 4.65 11.29
CA ASN A 18 -15.99 4.51 9.91
C ASN A 18 -16.07 3.06 9.40
N ILE A 19 -15.98 2.08 10.29
CA ILE A 19 -16.15 0.64 10.02
C ILE A 19 -17.57 0.32 9.52
N TYR A 20 -18.61 1.01 10.02
CA TYR A 20 -20.00 0.78 9.58
C TYR A 20 -20.32 1.42 8.23
N ALA A 21 -19.65 2.52 7.88
CA ALA A 21 -19.77 3.15 6.55
C ALA A 21 -19.11 2.31 5.42
N PHE A 22 -18.43 1.22 5.77
CA PHE A 22 -17.63 0.41 4.88
C PHE A 22 -18.39 -0.82 4.33
N THR A 23 -19.26 -1.42 5.14
CA THR A 23 -20.17 -2.48 4.72
C THR A 23 -21.39 -1.85 4.06
N ASP A 24 -21.87 -2.40 2.93
CA ASP A 24 -23.01 -1.89 2.13
C ASP A 24 -24.36 -1.78 2.90
N GLU A 25 -24.37 -1.88 4.23
CA GLU A 25 -25.49 -1.47 5.07
C GLU A 25 -25.39 0.04 5.33
N GLU A 26 -26.24 0.80 4.64
CA GLU A 26 -26.46 2.22 4.92
C GLU A 26 -26.69 2.46 6.42
N SER A 27 -25.70 3.01 7.11
CA SER A 27 -25.91 3.53 8.46
C SER A 27 -26.50 4.94 8.37
N GLU A 28 -27.81 5.02 8.09
CA GLU A 28 -28.67 5.94 8.82
C GLU A 28 -28.62 5.57 10.31
N VAL A 29 -28.85 6.52 11.23
CA VAL A 29 -28.85 6.40 12.71
C VAL A 29 -27.48 6.69 13.37
N ILE A 30 -27.22 7.72 14.20
CA ILE A 30 -27.95 8.84 14.81
C ILE A 30 -26.90 9.94 15.08
N SER A 31 -27.20 11.19 14.75
CA SER A 31 -26.93 12.31 15.68
C SER A 31 -27.90 13.45 15.42
N ASN A 32 -29.10 13.33 15.99
CA ASN A 32 -29.86 14.50 16.38
C ASN A 32 -29.09 15.17 17.54
N SER A 33 -28.38 16.25 17.22
CA SER A 33 -28.36 17.52 17.98
C SER A 33 -27.16 18.39 17.60
N ASN A 34 -27.49 19.54 17.02
CA ASN A 34 -26.78 20.83 17.04
C ASN A 34 -25.49 21.02 16.21
N ASN A 35 -25.69 21.65 15.05
CA ASN A 35 -24.84 22.66 14.39
C ASN A 35 -23.41 22.86 14.91
N LYS A 36 -22.48 22.08 14.34
CA LYS A 36 -21.19 22.56 13.83
C LYS A 36 -20.89 21.65 12.63
N GLN A 37 -20.57 22.24 11.48
CA GLN A 37 -20.15 21.51 10.27
C GLN A 37 -18.91 20.65 10.59
N ARG A 38 -19.12 19.45 11.13
CA ARG A 38 -18.13 18.38 11.13
C ARG A 38 -18.04 17.94 9.68
N GLN A 39 -17.00 18.38 8.97
CA GLN A 39 -16.63 17.80 7.68
C GLN A 39 -16.59 16.29 7.90
N LYS A 40 -17.55 15.58 7.31
CA LYS A 40 -17.64 14.12 7.33
C LYS A 40 -16.37 13.64 6.64
N THR A 41 -15.32 13.38 7.43
CA THR A 41 -14.01 13.05 6.88
C THR A 41 -14.17 11.69 6.21
N ASN A 42 -14.10 11.67 4.88
CA ASN A 42 -14.32 10.45 4.13
C ASN A 42 -13.22 9.45 4.51
N ILE A 43 -13.61 8.26 4.97
CA ILE A 43 -12.66 7.21 5.37
C ILE A 43 -11.69 6.85 4.23
N LYS A 44 -12.13 6.98 2.97
CA LYS A 44 -11.26 6.83 1.80
C LYS A 44 -10.11 7.85 1.83
N ASP A 45 -10.38 9.11 2.19
CA ASP A 45 -9.36 10.16 2.28
C ASP A 45 -8.39 9.88 3.42
N VAL A 46 -8.85 9.30 4.52
CA VAL A 46 -7.99 8.88 5.64
C VAL A 46 -7.06 7.75 5.18
N LEU A 47 -7.61 6.70 4.56
CA LEU A 47 -6.83 5.58 4.05
C LEU A 47 -5.82 6.02 2.99
N VAL A 48 -6.22 6.90 2.06
CA VAL A 48 -5.32 7.47 1.07
C VAL A 48 -4.20 8.25 1.75
N LYS A 49 -4.49 9.09 2.74
CA LYS A 49 -3.46 9.82 3.49
C LYS A 49 -2.51 8.90 4.23
N ASP A 50 -3.01 7.83 4.84
CA ASP A 50 -2.17 6.87 5.56
C ASP A 50 -1.28 6.08 4.60
N ILE A 51 -1.80 5.66 3.45
CA ILE A 51 -0.99 5.05 2.39
C ILE A 51 0.08 6.01 1.89
N LEU A 52 -0.26 7.28 1.64
CA LEU A 52 0.70 8.29 1.17
C LEU A 52 1.81 8.62 2.18
N ARG A 53 1.60 8.34 3.48
CA ARG A 53 2.64 8.50 4.51
C ARG A 53 3.63 7.34 4.54
N GLU A 54 3.19 6.15 4.14
CA GLU A 54 3.99 4.92 4.23
C GLU A 54 4.62 4.51 2.89
N ALA A 55 3.88 4.71 1.80
CA ALA A 55 4.30 4.35 0.46
C ALA A 55 5.08 5.49 -0.21
N HIS A 56 6.19 5.16 -0.86
CA HIS A 56 6.89 6.10 -1.74
C HIS A 56 6.42 5.86 -3.17
N LEU A 57 5.77 6.85 -3.76
CA LEU A 57 5.17 6.76 -5.09
C LEU A 57 6.09 7.33 -6.16
N PHE A 58 6.10 6.70 -7.32
CA PHE A 58 6.81 7.18 -8.50
C PHE A 58 6.17 6.64 -9.78
N ILE A 59 6.54 7.21 -10.92
CA ILE A 59 6.27 6.64 -12.23
C ILE A 59 7.53 6.07 -12.86
N ASP A 60 7.37 5.05 -13.68
CA ASP A 60 8.47 4.52 -14.49
C ASP A 60 8.66 5.25 -15.83
N ASP A 61 9.59 4.76 -16.66
CA ASP A 61 9.84 5.26 -18.01
C ASP A 61 8.68 4.98 -18.98
N ARG A 62 7.80 4.02 -18.66
CA ARG A 62 6.55 3.71 -19.37
C ARG A 62 5.35 4.50 -18.85
N LYS A 63 5.55 5.41 -17.88
CA LYS A 63 4.50 6.21 -17.23
C LYS A 63 3.52 5.37 -16.41
N GLU A 64 3.92 4.17 -16.00
CA GLU A 64 3.17 3.34 -15.06
C GLU A 64 3.49 3.77 -13.62
N ALA A 65 2.47 3.77 -12.76
CA ALA A 65 2.61 4.17 -11.37
C ALA A 65 3.02 2.97 -10.51
N HIS A 66 4.02 3.20 -9.67
CA HIS A 66 4.57 2.21 -8.74
C HIS A 66 4.63 2.78 -7.32
N ALA A 67 4.59 1.88 -6.35
CA ALA A 67 4.69 2.19 -4.94
C ALA A 67 5.77 1.33 -4.29
N ILE A 68 6.70 1.97 -3.58
CA ILE A 68 7.61 1.30 -2.66
C ILE A 68 6.91 1.23 -1.30
N ILE A 69 6.54 0.02 -0.89
CA ILE A 69 5.81 -0.23 0.35
C ILE A 69 6.64 -1.04 1.35
N PRO A 70 6.44 -0.88 2.67
CA PRO A 70 7.02 -1.77 3.66
C PRO A 70 6.27 -3.12 3.70
N VAL A 71 7.01 -4.22 3.64
CA VAL A 71 6.50 -5.59 3.80
C VAL A 71 7.36 -6.30 4.83
N GLY A 72 6.88 -6.39 6.08
CA GLY A 72 7.64 -6.99 7.17
C GLY A 72 8.93 -6.20 7.46
N ALA A 73 10.09 -6.82 7.20
CA ALA A 73 11.40 -6.23 7.43
C ALA A 73 12.05 -5.60 6.18
N HIS A 74 11.46 -5.79 5.00
CA HIS A 74 11.98 -5.27 3.72
C HIS A 74 10.97 -4.31 3.06
N LYS A 75 11.36 -3.76 1.92
CA LYS A 75 10.48 -2.93 1.07
C LYS A 75 10.18 -3.68 -0.21
N GLU A 76 9.02 -3.46 -0.82
CA GLU A 76 8.70 -4.04 -2.13
C GLU A 76 8.26 -2.94 -3.09
N ILE A 77 8.59 -3.10 -4.38
CA ILE A 77 8.10 -2.24 -5.45
C ILE A 77 6.91 -2.94 -6.09
N LEU A 78 5.72 -2.38 -5.92
CA LEU A 78 4.50 -2.90 -6.50
C LEU A 78 3.91 -1.93 -7.51
N ALA A 79 3.40 -2.45 -8.62
CA ALA A 79 2.58 -1.66 -9.54
C ALA A 79 1.28 -1.23 -8.82
N VAL A 80 0.96 0.06 -8.86
CA VAL A 80 -0.21 0.61 -8.14
C VAL A 80 -1.53 0.00 -8.64
N ARG A 81 -1.62 -0.30 -9.94
CA ARG A 81 -2.78 -1.01 -10.53
C ARG A 81 -2.70 -2.54 -10.41
N GLY A 82 -1.66 -3.06 -9.76
CA GLY A 82 -1.45 -4.49 -9.59
C GLY A 82 -2.32 -5.12 -8.50
N GLU A 83 -2.48 -6.43 -8.59
CA GLU A 83 -3.21 -7.23 -7.60
C GLU A 83 -2.49 -7.24 -6.24
N ASP A 84 -1.16 -7.29 -6.23
CA ASP A 84 -0.38 -7.28 -4.99
C ASP A 84 -0.57 -5.97 -4.20
N PHE A 85 -0.65 -4.83 -4.89
CA PHE A 85 -0.90 -3.54 -4.23
C PHE A 85 -2.31 -3.48 -3.65
N SER A 86 -3.30 -4.00 -4.38
CA SER A 86 -4.68 -4.13 -3.89
C SER A 86 -4.76 -5.04 -2.67
N SER A 87 -4.05 -6.18 -2.70
CA SER A 87 -3.96 -7.13 -1.59
C SER A 87 -3.26 -6.52 -0.38
N TRP A 88 -2.22 -5.71 -0.58
CA TRP A 88 -1.55 -4.97 0.49
C TRP A 88 -2.48 -3.96 1.17
N ILE A 89 -3.31 -3.21 0.41
CA ILE A 89 -4.32 -2.31 0.98
C ILE A 89 -5.33 -3.10 1.83
N ILE A 90 -5.87 -4.20 1.30
CA ILE A 90 -6.85 -5.04 2.02
C ILE A 90 -6.24 -5.60 3.29
N LYS A 91 -5.01 -6.12 3.23
CA LYS A 91 -4.27 -6.61 4.39
C LYS A 91 -4.09 -5.51 5.44
N LYS A 92 -3.70 -4.30 5.02
CA LYS A 92 -3.53 -3.16 5.94
C LYS A 92 -4.83 -2.80 6.65
N VAL A 93 -5.95 -2.76 5.94
CA VAL A 93 -7.27 -2.52 6.53
C VAL A 93 -7.63 -3.66 7.50
N TRP A 94 -7.43 -4.90 7.10
CA TRP A 94 -7.70 -6.06 7.95
C TRP A 94 -6.89 -6.02 9.24
N ASP A 95 -5.58 -5.76 9.17
CA ASP A 95 -4.69 -5.70 10.33
C ASP A 95 -5.05 -4.54 11.27
N THR A 96 -5.52 -3.41 10.71
CA THR A 96 -5.85 -2.20 11.49
C THR A 96 -7.25 -2.26 12.10
N TYR A 97 -8.23 -2.80 11.38
CA TYR A 97 -9.66 -2.69 11.72
C TYR A 97 -10.37 -4.02 11.90
N GLY A 98 -9.72 -5.16 11.59
CA GLY A 98 -10.32 -6.49 11.66
C GLY A 98 -11.43 -6.75 10.64
N LYS A 99 -11.55 -5.91 9.60
CA LYS A 99 -12.55 -6.03 8.53
C LYS A 99 -11.94 -5.79 7.17
N THR A 100 -12.65 -6.25 6.13
CA THR A 100 -12.23 -6.12 4.74
C THR A 100 -12.90 -4.96 4.02
N ILE A 101 -12.20 -4.59 2.96
CA ILE A 101 -12.50 -3.78 1.78
C ILE A 101 -13.53 -4.29 0.75
N SER A 102 -14.62 -3.61 0.39
CA SER A 102 -15.31 -3.79 -0.89
C SER A 102 -14.38 -3.49 -2.04
N THR A 103 -14.52 -4.23 -3.13
CA THR A 103 -13.66 -4.10 -4.33
C THR A 103 -13.77 -2.71 -4.96
N MET A 104 -14.95 -2.09 -4.90
CA MET A 104 -15.15 -0.72 -5.39
C MET A 104 -14.38 0.31 -4.54
N ALA A 105 -14.35 0.15 -3.22
CA ALA A 105 -13.57 1.03 -2.36
C ALA A 105 -12.05 0.88 -2.60
N VAL A 106 -11.55 -0.35 -2.78
CA VAL A 106 -10.15 -0.59 -3.15
C VAL A 106 -9.82 0.14 -4.46
N LYS A 107 -10.66 -0.02 -5.48
CA LYS A 107 -10.47 0.59 -6.79
C LYS A 107 -10.40 2.12 -6.70
N ASP A 108 -11.26 2.74 -5.89
CA ASP A 108 -11.24 4.18 -5.69
C ASP A 108 -9.94 4.65 -5.04
N ILE A 109 -9.47 3.95 -4.01
CA ILE A 109 -8.20 4.24 -3.34
C ILE A 109 -7.04 4.08 -4.33
N VAL A 110 -7.00 2.98 -5.09
CA VAL A 110 -5.98 2.74 -6.12
C VAL A 110 -5.95 3.88 -7.14
N ASN A 111 -7.11 4.33 -7.63
CA ASN A 111 -7.18 5.46 -8.56
C ASN A 111 -6.64 6.76 -7.93
N SER A 112 -6.95 7.03 -6.66
CA SER A 112 -6.41 8.20 -5.96
C SER A 112 -4.89 8.13 -5.82
N ILE A 113 -4.34 6.97 -5.43
CA ILE A 113 -2.90 6.76 -5.27
C ILE A 113 -2.18 6.86 -6.63
N GLU A 114 -2.75 6.28 -7.68
CA GLU A 114 -2.19 6.39 -9.03
C GLU A 114 -2.12 7.84 -9.49
N ALA A 115 -3.17 8.64 -9.24
CA ALA A 115 -3.15 10.06 -9.56
C ALA A 115 -2.03 10.78 -8.80
N HIS A 116 -1.83 10.49 -7.51
CA HIS A 116 -0.73 11.07 -6.75
C HIS A 116 0.64 10.69 -7.33
N ALA A 117 0.83 9.43 -7.75
CA ALA A 117 2.07 9.00 -8.40
C ALA A 117 2.30 9.73 -9.74
N LYS A 118 1.29 9.76 -10.60
CA LYS A 118 1.37 10.35 -11.95
C LYS A 118 1.59 11.86 -11.94
N PHE A 119 0.97 12.57 -10.99
CA PHE A 119 1.05 14.03 -10.91
C PHE A 119 2.05 14.53 -9.86
N GLY A 120 2.64 13.65 -9.05
CA GLY A 120 3.65 13.99 -8.04
C GLY A 120 5.05 14.29 -8.60
N GLY A 121 5.29 13.96 -9.87
CA GLY A 121 6.51 14.37 -10.60
C GLY A 121 7.78 13.54 -10.31
N ILE A 122 7.70 12.50 -9.47
CA ILE A 122 8.82 11.59 -9.20
C ILE A 122 8.85 10.51 -10.29
N GLN A 123 9.96 10.44 -11.02
CA GLN A 123 10.17 9.44 -12.06
C GLN A 123 11.44 8.64 -11.79
N TYR A 124 11.34 7.31 -11.80
CA TYR A 124 12.48 6.40 -11.73
C TYR A 124 12.53 5.51 -12.97
N LYS A 125 13.72 5.16 -13.43
CA LYS A 125 13.86 4.12 -14.45
C LYS A 125 13.89 2.77 -13.73
N LEU A 126 12.90 1.92 -13.99
CA LEU A 126 12.94 0.54 -13.55
C LEU A 126 13.79 -0.24 -14.56
N ASN A 127 14.99 -0.63 -14.15
CA ASN A 127 15.74 -1.61 -14.92
C ASN A 127 15.10 -2.97 -14.69
N LEU A 128 15.06 -3.80 -15.74
CA LEU A 128 14.86 -5.23 -15.55
C LEU A 128 15.90 -5.72 -14.55
N ARG A 129 15.62 -6.82 -13.82
CA ARG A 129 16.43 -7.39 -12.71
C ARG A 129 17.82 -7.90 -13.12
N VAL A 130 18.32 -7.37 -14.22
CA VAL A 130 19.55 -7.62 -14.94
C VAL A 130 20.12 -6.22 -15.20
N ALA A 131 21.18 -5.87 -14.48
CA ALA A 131 22.00 -4.71 -14.79
C ALA A 131 23.38 -5.21 -15.20
N GLY A 132 24.02 -4.63 -16.20
CA GLY A 132 25.32 -5.14 -16.63
C GLY A 132 25.92 -4.34 -17.76
N ASP A 133 27.15 -4.68 -18.11
CA ASP A 133 27.87 -4.20 -19.27
C ASP A 133 28.36 -5.38 -20.11
N ASP A 134 29.28 -5.13 -21.04
CA ASP A 134 29.82 -6.18 -21.92
C ASP A 134 30.65 -7.25 -21.17
N LYS A 135 30.96 -7.04 -19.88
CA LYS A 135 31.83 -7.92 -19.08
C LYS A 135 31.08 -8.69 -18.02
N SER A 136 30.16 -8.02 -17.33
CA SER A 136 29.45 -8.60 -16.19
C SER A 136 27.96 -8.29 -16.24
N ILE A 137 27.16 -9.28 -15.86
CA ILE A 137 25.72 -9.19 -15.66
C ILE A 137 25.41 -9.42 -14.19
N TYR A 138 24.82 -8.42 -13.55
CA TYR A 138 24.28 -8.50 -12.20
C TYR A 138 22.80 -8.86 -12.25
N TYR A 139 22.44 -9.98 -11.64
CA TYR A 139 21.07 -10.48 -11.55
C TYR A 139 20.55 -10.37 -10.11
N ASP A 140 19.50 -9.59 -9.91
CA ASP A 140 18.79 -9.53 -8.63
C ASP A 140 17.91 -10.78 -8.50
N LEU A 141 18.21 -11.65 -7.53
CA LEU A 141 17.51 -12.91 -7.31
C LEU A 141 16.11 -12.70 -6.72
N VAL A 142 15.84 -11.53 -6.13
CA VAL A 142 14.55 -11.20 -5.50
C VAL A 142 14.08 -12.29 -4.54
N ASN A 143 15.02 -12.94 -3.88
CA ASN A 143 14.72 -13.83 -2.77
C ASN A 143 14.55 -13.01 -1.49
N ARG A 144 14.13 -13.64 -0.40
CA ARG A 144 13.90 -12.94 0.88
C ARG A 144 15.16 -12.26 1.43
N ASN A 145 16.34 -12.65 0.95
CA ASN A 145 17.62 -12.14 1.40
C ASN A 145 18.15 -11.00 0.51
N TRP A 146 17.47 -10.67 -0.60
CA TRP A 146 17.88 -9.63 -1.54
C TRP A 146 19.29 -9.85 -2.10
N GLU A 147 19.62 -11.10 -2.40
CA GLU A 147 20.91 -11.47 -2.97
C GLU A 147 20.98 -11.05 -4.45
N ILE A 148 22.15 -10.51 -4.83
CA ILE A 148 22.51 -10.19 -6.20
C ILE A 148 23.60 -11.17 -6.61
N VAL A 149 23.50 -11.67 -7.82
CA VAL A 149 24.47 -12.59 -8.41
C VAL A 149 25.21 -11.87 -9.53
N GLU A 150 26.53 -11.92 -9.52
CA GLU A 150 27.34 -11.47 -10.65
C GLU A 150 27.59 -12.65 -11.61
N ILE A 151 27.41 -12.41 -12.89
CA ILE A 151 27.61 -13.39 -13.96
C ILE A 151 28.62 -12.78 -14.93
N ASP A 152 29.79 -13.38 -15.03
CA ASP A 152 30.83 -12.97 -15.97
C ASP A 152 31.24 -14.13 -16.88
N ALA A 153 32.27 -13.93 -17.72
CA ALA A 153 32.77 -14.97 -18.61
C ALA A 153 33.39 -16.20 -17.89
N SER A 154 33.71 -16.08 -16.60
CA SER A 154 34.30 -17.12 -15.78
C SER A 154 33.25 -17.95 -15.02
N GLY A 155 32.04 -17.41 -14.82
CA GLY A 155 30.93 -18.13 -14.23
C GLY A 155 30.00 -17.23 -13.42
N ILE A 156 29.51 -17.77 -12.31
CA ILE A 156 28.55 -17.12 -11.41
C ILE A 156 29.24 -16.92 -10.05
N GLU A 157 29.21 -15.70 -9.51
CA GLU A 157 29.69 -15.33 -8.16
C GLU A 157 28.58 -14.70 -7.31
#